data_AF-A0A1G9Y8K6-F1
#
_entry.id   AF-A0A1G9Y8K6-F1
#
_cell.length_a   1.000
_cell.length_b   1.000
_cell.length_c   1.000
_cell.angle_alpha   90.00
_cell.angle_beta   90.00
_cell.angle_gamma   90.00
#
_symmetry.space_group_name_H-M   'P 1'
#
loop_
_entity.id
_entity.type
_entity.pdbx_description
1 polymer ?
#
loop_
_entity_poly.entity_id
_entity_poly.type
_entity_poly.pdbx_seq_one_letter_code
_entity_poly.pdbx_strand_id
1 'polypeptide(L)'
;MIIFSIAENVSDAGMDQHDFGAGYLQLIRYFQQNNPNVKLICVSSFWNQARTAKYISDICAKNGFPLVEIYKISEDLTNTAWGTFANPAVGSHPSDKGMLAIAESIWREVKKF
;
A
#
# COMPACT_ATOMS: atom_id res chain seq x y z
N MET A 1 1.11 -6.54 15.90
CA MET A 1 0.86 -6.64 14.45
C MET A 1 1.09 -5.28 13.83
N ILE A 2 1.64 -5.22 12.62
CA ILE A 2 1.89 -4.00 11.87
C ILE A 2 1.20 -4.13 10.52
N ILE A 3 0.39 -3.14 10.17
CA ILE A 3 -0.16 -2.95 8.83
C ILE A 3 0.68 -1.84 8.19
N PHE A 4 1.45 -2.17 7.18
CA PHE A 4 2.45 -1.30 6.60
C PHE A 4 1.97 -0.74 5.26
N SER A 5 1.45 0.49 5.29
CA SER A 5 0.82 1.19 4.17
C SER A 5 1.46 2.57 3.99
N ILE A 6 2.48 2.67 3.14
CA ILE A 6 3.29 3.90 2.99
C ILE A 6 3.70 4.24 1.55
N ALA A 7 2.89 3.89 0.54
CA ALA A 7 3.26 4.06 -0.87
C ALA A 7 2.65 5.30 -1.56
N GLU A 8 1.62 5.93 -0.97
CA GLU A 8 0.82 6.98 -1.62
C GLU A 8 1.64 8.22 -2.05
N ASN A 9 2.70 8.54 -1.31
CA ASN A 9 3.55 9.71 -1.57
C ASN A 9 4.85 9.38 -2.31
N VAL A 10 4.99 8.16 -2.82
CA VAL A 10 6.16 7.73 -3.57
C VAL A 10 5.77 7.73 -5.04
N SER A 11 6.39 8.60 -5.83
CA SER A 11 6.16 8.61 -7.28
C SER A 11 7.12 7.64 -7.99
N ASP A 12 6.68 7.06 -9.10
CA ASP A 12 7.54 6.25 -9.97
C ASP A 12 8.82 7.00 -10.43
N ALA A 13 8.77 8.33 -10.52
CA ALA A 13 9.93 9.19 -10.81
C ALA A 13 10.81 9.43 -9.57
N GLY A 14 10.22 9.48 -8.37
CA GLY A 14 10.93 9.63 -7.10
C GLY A 14 11.79 8.41 -6.75
N MET A 15 11.46 7.24 -7.31
CA MET A 15 12.24 6.01 -7.14
C MET A 15 13.64 6.06 -7.77
N ASP A 16 13.90 6.98 -8.71
CA ASP A 16 15.23 7.12 -9.32
C ASP A 16 16.17 8.00 -8.47
N GLN A 17 15.61 8.77 -7.52
CA GLN A 17 16.39 9.70 -6.69
C GLN A 17 16.89 9.03 -5.40
N HIS A 18 16.19 7.99 -4.92
CA HIS A 18 16.48 7.29 -3.68
C HIS A 18 16.19 5.80 -3.83
N ASP A 19 16.94 4.95 -3.12
CA ASP A 19 16.68 3.51 -3.08
C ASP A 19 15.49 3.21 -2.17
N PHE A 20 14.28 3.46 -2.71
CA PHE A 20 13.01 3.21 -2.02
C PHE A 20 12.93 1.76 -1.54
N GLY A 21 13.40 0.80 -2.34
CA GLY A 21 13.34 -0.62 -2.00
C GLY A 21 14.19 -0.96 -0.77
N ALA A 22 15.42 -0.47 -0.73
CA ALA A 22 16.30 -0.66 0.43
C ALA A 22 15.72 0.01 1.69
N GLY A 23 15.23 1.25 1.59
CA GLY A 23 14.62 1.96 2.71
C GLY A 23 13.35 1.28 3.22
N TYR A 24 12.47 0.83 2.33
CA TYR A 24 11.25 0.11 2.65
C TYR A 24 11.55 -1.19 3.43
N LEU A 25 12.49 -1.99 2.93
CA LEU A 25 12.91 -3.21 3.61
C LEU A 25 13.60 -2.92 4.94
N GLN A 26 14.47 -1.91 5.00
CA GLN A 26 15.16 -1.52 6.24
C GLN A 26 14.16 -1.14 7.34
N LEU A 27 13.10 -0.40 7.01
CA LEU A 27 12.07 -0.03 7.97
C LEU A 27 11.29 -1.26 8.49
N ILE A 28 10.96 -2.22 7.61
CA ILE A 28 10.36 -3.50 8.04
C ILE A 28 11.30 -4.24 9.00
N ARG A 29 12.60 -4.32 8.66
CA ARG A 29 13.60 -5.00 9.50
C ARG A 29 13.81 -4.31 10.84
N TYR A 30 13.72 -2.99 10.88
CA TYR A 30 13.75 -2.22 12.12
C TYR A 30 12.62 -2.65 13.08
N PHE A 31 11.39 -2.82 12.58
CA PHE A 31 10.28 -3.32 13.40
C PHE A 31 10.46 -4.75 13.90
N GLN A 32 11.17 -5.58 13.13
CA GLN A 32 11.45 -6.98 13.49
C GLN A 32 12.64 -7.13 14.45
N GLN A 33 13.51 -6.12 14.57
CA GLN A 33 14.78 -6.23 15.30
C GLN A 33 14.61 -6.65 16.76
N ASN A 34 13.65 -6.04 17.48
CA ASN A 34 13.38 -6.34 18.89
C ASN A 34 12.17 -7.25 19.10
N ASN A 35 11.47 -7.61 18.03
CA ASN A 35 10.36 -8.56 18.05
C ASN A 35 10.33 -9.38 16.74
N PRO A 36 11.12 -10.46 16.64
CA PRO A 36 11.18 -11.29 15.44
C PRO A 36 9.83 -11.92 15.05
N ASN A 37 8.90 -12.03 16.01
CA ASN A 37 7.58 -12.63 15.83
C ASN A 37 6.50 -11.60 15.47
N VAL A 38 6.86 -10.33 15.24
CA VAL A 38 5.88 -9.31 14.85
C VAL A 38 5.19 -9.71 13.55
N LYS A 39 3.86 -9.86 13.61
CA LYS A 39 3.05 -10.07 12.40
C LYS A 39 3.03 -8.79 11.57
N LEU A 40 3.26 -8.91 10.26
CA LEU A 40 3.32 -7.81 9.31
C LEU A 40 2.39 -8.11 8.13
N ILE A 41 1.64 -7.10 7.69
CA ILE A 41 0.92 -7.10 6.41
C ILE A 41 1.37 -5.86 5.65
N CYS A 42 1.90 -6.04 4.44
CA CYS A 42 2.18 -4.94 3.53
C CYS A 42 0.90 -4.56 2.76
N VAL A 43 0.74 -3.27 2.47
CA VAL A 43 -0.38 -2.74 1.68
C VAL A 43 0.21 -1.89 0.55
N SER A 44 -0.22 -2.14 -0.68
CA SER A 44 0.23 -1.36 -1.84
C SER A 44 -0.32 0.07 -1.82
N SER A 45 0.10 0.91 -2.77
CA SER A 45 -0.56 2.18 -3.07
C SER A 45 -1.98 1.96 -3.57
N PHE A 46 -2.89 2.91 -3.29
CA PHE A 46 -4.21 2.99 -3.89
C PHE A 46 -4.13 3.41 -5.35
N TRP A 47 -3.24 4.35 -5.71
CA TRP A 47 -3.03 4.69 -7.11
C TRP A 47 -2.08 3.69 -7.79
N ASN A 48 -2.39 3.33 -9.04
CA ASN A 48 -1.57 2.42 -9.83
C ASN A 48 -0.26 3.09 -10.27
N GLN A 49 0.73 3.02 -9.39
CA GLN A 49 2.10 3.42 -9.64
C GLN A 49 2.92 2.18 -9.99
N ALA A 50 3.00 1.87 -11.28
CA ALA A 50 3.43 0.57 -11.77
C ALA A 50 4.81 0.15 -11.24
N ARG A 51 5.79 1.07 -11.20
CA ARG A 51 7.12 0.74 -10.67
C ARG A 51 7.06 0.56 -9.16
N THR A 52 6.46 1.49 -8.42
CA THR A 52 6.37 1.44 -6.96
C THR A 52 5.63 0.18 -6.48
N ALA A 53 4.47 -0.12 -7.09
CA ALA A 53 3.68 -1.31 -6.81
C ALA A 53 4.47 -2.60 -7.11
N LYS A 54 5.18 -2.64 -8.24
CA LYS A 54 6.05 -3.78 -8.58
C LYS A 54 7.15 -3.98 -7.54
N TYR A 55 7.83 -2.92 -7.11
CA TYR A 55 8.90 -3.02 -6.12
C TYR A 55 8.40 -3.56 -4.78
N ILE A 56 7.26 -3.05 -4.29
CA ILE A 56 6.65 -3.54 -3.05
C ILE A 56 6.28 -5.02 -3.20
N SER A 57 5.67 -5.39 -4.34
CA SER A 57 5.33 -6.79 -4.66
C SER A 57 6.55 -7.71 -4.66
N ASP A 58 7.63 -7.32 -5.36
CA ASP A 58 8.87 -8.08 -5.43
C ASP A 58 9.53 -8.23 -4.05
N ILE A 59 9.56 -7.17 -3.22
CA ILE A 59 10.07 -7.23 -1.84
C ILE A 59 9.25 -8.18 -0.98
N CYS A 60 7.92 -8.08 -1.04
CA CYS A 60 7.02 -8.92 -0.26
C CYS A 60 7.17 -10.39 -0.65
N ALA A 61 7.16 -10.69 -1.95
CA ALA A 61 7.34 -12.04 -2.48
C ALA A 61 8.70 -12.63 -2.08
N LYS A 62 9.79 -11.86 -2.23
CA LYS A 62 11.15 -12.32 -1.90
C LYS A 62 11.35 -12.61 -0.42
N ASN A 63 10.64 -11.91 0.47
CA ASN A 63 10.81 -12.03 1.92
C ASN A 63 9.67 -12.80 2.61
N GLY A 64 8.67 -13.28 1.86
CA GLY A 64 7.52 -14.00 2.41
C GLY A 64 6.56 -13.11 3.22
N PHE A 65 6.47 -11.82 2.90
CA PHE A 65 5.52 -10.91 3.55
C PHE A 65 4.16 -10.97 2.84
N PRO A 66 3.04 -11.09 3.57
CA PRO A 66 1.71 -10.92 3.00
C PRO A 66 1.55 -9.51 2.41
N LEU A 67 0.93 -9.42 1.22
CA LEU A 67 0.67 -8.16 0.52
C LEU A 67 -0.81 -8.04 0.18
N VAL A 68 -1.40 -6.90 0.51
CA VAL A 68 -2.72 -6.47 0.06
C VAL A 68 -2.55 -5.50 -1.10
N GLU A 69 -2.95 -5.91 -2.30
CA GLU A 69 -2.93 -5.06 -3.49
C GLU A 69 -4.21 -4.22 -3.58
N ILE A 70 -4.16 -2.99 -3.07
CA ILE A 70 -5.32 -2.08 -3.06
C ILE A 70 -5.42 -1.21 -4.33
N TYR A 71 -4.40 -1.19 -5.19
CA TYR A 71 -4.46 -0.39 -6.42
C TYR A 71 -5.61 -0.82 -7.35
N LYS A 72 -5.96 -2.11 -7.31
CA LYS A 72 -7.09 -2.69 -8.07
C LYS A 72 -8.43 -2.09 -7.66
N ILE A 73 -8.55 -1.57 -6.44
CA ILE A 73 -9.77 -0.89 -5.96
C ILE A 73 -9.96 0.44 -6.71
N SER A 74 -8.87 1.13 -7.08
CA SER A 74 -8.94 2.39 -7.82
C SER A 74 -9.35 2.24 -9.29
N GLU A 75 -9.32 1.02 -9.84
CA GLU A 75 -9.77 0.74 -11.22
C GLU A 75 -11.29 0.97 -11.39
N ASP A 76 -12.07 0.80 -10.31
CA ASP A 76 -13.48 1.23 -10.25
C ASP A 76 -13.55 2.64 -9.67
N LEU A 77 -13.80 3.63 -10.54
CA LEU A 77 -13.88 5.05 -10.16
C LEU A 77 -14.94 5.33 -9.08
N THR A 78 -15.95 4.48 -8.89
CA THR A 78 -16.94 4.67 -7.82
C THR A 78 -16.34 4.46 -6.41
N ASN A 79 -15.14 3.86 -6.32
CA ASN A 79 -14.35 3.80 -5.10
C ASN A 79 -13.54 5.07 -4.83
N THR A 80 -13.61 6.07 -5.70
CA THR A 80 -13.01 7.39 -5.50
C THR A 80 -14.08 8.42 -5.19
N ALA A 81 -13.69 9.57 -4.64
CA ALA A 81 -14.58 10.71 -4.42
C ALA A 81 -14.75 11.58 -5.69
N TRP A 82 -14.55 10.99 -6.87
CA TRP A 82 -14.56 11.72 -8.14
C TRP A 82 -15.87 12.47 -8.35
N GLY A 83 -15.78 13.72 -8.81
CA GLY A 83 -16.93 14.59 -9.02
C GLY A 83 -17.56 15.17 -7.74
N THR A 84 -17.11 14.79 -6.55
CA THR A 84 -17.63 15.34 -5.27
C THR A 84 -16.94 16.64 -4.87
N PHE A 85 -15.64 16.77 -5.18
CA PHE A 85 -14.82 17.92 -4.81
C PHE A 85 -14.45 18.77 -6.03
N ALA A 86 -14.37 20.10 -5.83
CA ALA A 86 -13.96 21.03 -6.88
C ALA A 86 -12.53 20.79 -7.39
N ASN A 87 -11.63 20.32 -6.53
CA ASN A 87 -10.28 19.93 -6.89
C ASN A 87 -10.26 18.44 -7.30
N PRO A 88 -9.98 18.11 -8.58
CA PRO A 88 -9.93 16.72 -9.03
C PRO A 88 -8.88 15.86 -8.32
N ALA A 89 -7.78 16.46 -7.86
CA ALA A 89 -6.76 15.74 -7.10
C ALA A 89 -7.27 15.31 -5.71
N VAL A 90 -8.21 16.03 -5.12
CA VAL A 90 -8.90 15.58 -3.90
C VAL A 90 -9.92 14.49 -4.27
N GLY A 91 -10.66 14.69 -5.35
CA GLY A 91 -11.63 13.71 -5.86
C GLY A 91 -11.03 12.36 -6.25
N SER A 92 -9.74 12.30 -6.62
CA SER A 92 -9.07 11.04 -6.96
C SER A 92 -8.69 10.16 -5.75
N HIS A 93 -8.92 10.65 -4.52
CA HIS A 93 -8.73 9.86 -3.30
C HIS A 93 -9.91 8.90 -3.09
N PRO A 94 -9.74 7.84 -2.28
CA PRO A 94 -10.82 6.92 -1.96
C PRO A 94 -12.06 7.64 -1.40
N SER A 95 -13.25 7.27 -1.87
CA SER A 95 -14.53 7.62 -1.23
C SER A 95 -14.76 6.74 0.00
N ASP A 96 -15.86 6.97 0.74
CA ASP A 96 -16.28 6.07 1.82
C ASP A 96 -16.42 4.62 1.35
N LYS A 97 -16.96 4.41 0.13
CA LYS A 97 -17.02 3.09 -0.52
C LYS A 97 -15.61 2.51 -0.72
N GLY A 98 -14.69 3.32 -1.25
CA GLY A 98 -13.30 2.89 -1.46
C GLY A 98 -12.56 2.58 -0.17
N MET A 99 -12.73 3.40 0.86
CA MET A 99 -12.15 3.17 2.18
C MET A 99 -12.68 1.90 2.83
N LEU A 100 -13.98 1.61 2.69
CA LEU A 100 -14.55 0.34 3.12
C LEU A 100 -13.92 -0.85 2.38
N ALA A 101 -13.79 -0.77 1.05
CA ALA A 101 -13.17 -1.82 0.25
C ALA A 101 -11.69 -2.07 0.62
N ILE A 102 -10.93 -1.01 0.92
CA ILE A 102 -9.56 -1.09 1.43
C ILE A 102 -9.53 -1.79 2.78
N ALA A 103 -10.38 -1.34 3.72
CA ALA A 103 -10.46 -1.90 5.06
C ALA A 103 -10.82 -3.39 5.05
N GLU A 104 -11.81 -3.80 4.23
CA GLU A 104 -12.18 -5.20 4.06
C GLU A 104 -11.04 -6.04 3.47
N SER A 105 -10.30 -5.49 2.51
CA SER A 105 -9.16 -6.17 1.89
C SER A 105 -8.03 -6.42 2.89
N ILE A 106 -7.71 -5.43 3.72
CA ILE A 106 -6.74 -5.57 4.82
C ILE A 106 -7.26 -6.56 5.87
N TRP A 107 -8.53 -6.44 6.25
CA TRP A 107 -9.14 -7.30 7.27
C TRP A 107 -9.15 -8.78 6.87
N ARG A 108 -9.36 -9.09 5.59
CA ARG A 108 -9.25 -10.46 5.07
C ARG A 108 -7.88 -11.08 5.32
N GLU A 109 -6.80 -10.31 5.22
CA GLU A 109 -5.44 -10.79 5.54
C GLU A 109 -5.21 -10.86 7.05
N VAL A 110 -5.70 -9.88 7.82
CA VAL A 110 -5.58 -9.88 9.29
C VAL A 110 -6.17 -11.16 9.90
N LYS A 111 -7.31 -11.62 9.42
CA LYS A 111 -7.97 -12.86 9.92
C LYS A 111 -7.20 -14.16 9.66
N LYS A 112 -6.12 -14.13 8.86
CA LYS A 112 -5.28 -15.31 8.61
C LYS A 112 -4.21 -15.52 9.68
N PHE A 113 -4.00 -14.53 10.55
CA PHE A 113 -3.05 -14.58 11.67
C PHE A 113 -3.73 -15.08 12.95
#